data_AF-A0A351Q4S3-F1
#
_entry.id   AF-A0A351Q4S3-F1
#
_cell.length_a   1.000
_cell.length_b   1.000
_cell.length_c   1.000
_cell.angle_alpha   90.00
_cell.angle_beta   90.00
_cell.angle_gamma   90.00
#
_symmetry.space_group_name_H-M   'P 1'
#
loop_
_entity.id
_entity.type
_entity.pdbx_description
1 polymer ?
#
loop_
_entity_poly.entity_id
_entity_poly.type
_entity_poly.pdbx_seq_one_letter_code
_entity_poly.pdbx_strand_id
1 'polypeptide(L)'
;MSTESSYYVPEQSKLPIITATGMGLMAYGAASWVVGNGNIVFTAGLVIMALVMFKWWSIVIDENMRGLANDQLKQSYVLGMLWFIFSEVMFFAAFFGALFYLRVIVNSWLGGDAAIGIFDDTPTDAAVANNALLWPGYEADWPPMVTPDQAANGANATFTGPDEAMSFPGWSKLLSWLPLWNTVILVTSSITVHIAHTGLKNNNRKQFIGWLGLSVLLGIIFLVLQVEEYVHAYQHMGLTLESG
;
A
#
# COMPACT_ATOMS: atom_id res chain seq x y z
N MET A 1 -8.09 -8.37 -47.13
CA MET A 1 -6.73 -7.80 -47.14
C MET A 1 -6.55 -7.05 -45.84
N SER A 2 -5.85 -7.64 -44.87
CA SER A 2 -5.38 -6.91 -43.69
C SER A 2 -4.33 -5.91 -44.15
N THR A 3 -4.66 -4.63 -44.11
CA THR A 3 -3.64 -3.57 -44.17
C THR A 3 -2.75 -3.71 -42.94
N GLU A 4 -1.55 -4.25 -43.12
CA GLU A 4 -0.48 -4.28 -42.11
C GLU A 4 -0.20 -2.83 -41.66
N SER A 5 -0.81 -2.39 -40.55
CA SER A 5 -0.49 -1.10 -39.95
C SER A 5 0.82 -1.24 -39.19
N SER A 6 1.86 -0.52 -39.61
CA SER A 6 3.16 -0.53 -38.93
C SER A 6 2.99 -0.15 -37.45
N TYR A 7 3.59 -0.94 -36.56
CA TYR A 7 3.62 -0.66 -35.11
C TYR A 7 4.47 0.60 -34.88
N TYR A 8 3.90 1.59 -34.20
CA TYR A 8 4.63 2.82 -33.91
C TYR A 8 5.76 2.54 -32.93
N VAL A 9 6.99 2.87 -33.35
CA VAL A 9 8.19 2.81 -32.52
C VAL A 9 8.60 4.25 -32.22
N PRO A 10 8.63 4.67 -30.94
CA PRO A 10 9.03 6.01 -30.57
C PRO A 10 10.47 6.32 -30.98
N GLU A 11 10.75 7.61 -31.16
CA GLU A 11 12.10 8.09 -31.44
C GLU A 11 13.00 7.99 -30.20
N GLN A 12 14.32 8.06 -30.41
CA GLN A 12 15.27 7.90 -29.32
C GLN A 12 15.06 8.95 -28.22
N SER A 13 14.78 8.49 -26.99
CA SER A 13 14.56 9.35 -25.84
C SER A 13 15.69 9.23 -24.81
N LYS A 14 16.11 10.36 -24.24
CA LYS A 14 17.08 10.43 -23.14
C LYS A 14 16.41 10.23 -21.76
N LEU A 15 15.08 10.28 -21.69
CA LEU A 15 14.32 10.18 -20.45
C LEU A 15 14.60 8.90 -19.64
N PRO A 16 14.77 7.70 -20.25
CA PRO A 16 15.07 6.49 -19.48
C PRO A 16 16.36 6.59 -18.66
N ILE A 17 17.42 7.20 -19.22
CA ILE A 17 18.69 7.36 -18.50
C ILE A 17 18.53 8.32 -17.32
N ILE A 18 17.82 9.43 -17.53
CA ILE A 18 17.56 10.42 -16.47
C ILE A 18 16.68 9.79 -15.37
N THR A 19 15.72 8.93 -15.75
CA THR A 19 14.90 8.16 -14.80
C THR A 19 15.76 7.23 -13.96
N ALA A 20 16.67 6.48 -14.59
CA ALA A 20 17.59 5.59 -13.87
C ALA A 20 18.49 6.37 -12.90
N THR A 21 19.01 7.52 -13.30
CA THR A 21 19.78 8.41 -12.42
C THR A 21 18.92 8.94 -11.27
N GLY A 22 17.70 9.39 -11.53
CA GLY A 22 16.75 9.88 -10.51
C GLY A 22 16.41 8.80 -9.48
N MET A 23 16.07 7.59 -9.93
CA MET A 23 15.82 6.44 -9.07
C MET A 23 17.06 6.05 -8.25
N GLY A 24 18.25 6.07 -8.85
CA GLY A 24 19.50 5.80 -8.15
C GLY A 24 19.79 6.83 -7.04
N LEU A 25 19.55 8.12 -7.31
CA LEU A 25 19.68 9.18 -6.30
C LEU A 25 18.63 9.05 -5.19
N MET A 26 17.40 8.65 -5.52
CA MET A 26 16.37 8.37 -4.50
C MET A 26 16.76 7.20 -3.62
N ALA A 27 17.21 6.07 -4.20
CA ALA A 27 17.61 4.90 -3.43
C ALA A 27 18.81 5.19 -2.52
N TYR A 28 19.86 5.81 -3.07
CA TYR A 28 21.03 6.21 -2.28
C TYR A 28 20.68 7.28 -1.24
N GLY A 29 19.84 8.26 -1.60
CA GLY A 29 19.39 9.32 -0.70
C GLY A 29 18.53 8.79 0.45
N ALA A 30 17.66 7.81 0.20
CA ALA A 30 16.87 7.16 1.25
C ALA A 30 17.80 6.39 2.21
N ALA A 31 18.73 5.61 1.68
CA ALA A 31 19.71 4.88 2.49
C ALA A 31 20.59 5.83 3.32
N SER A 32 21.08 6.92 2.71
CA SER A 32 21.92 7.89 3.42
C SER A 32 21.15 8.64 4.50
N TRP A 33 19.86 8.94 4.26
CA TRP A 33 18.99 9.58 5.25
C TRP A 33 18.75 8.68 6.47
N VAL A 34 18.51 7.39 6.28
CA VAL A 34 18.35 6.43 7.40
C VAL A 34 19.61 6.34 8.26
N VAL A 35 20.81 6.48 7.68
CA VAL A 35 22.09 6.49 8.41
C VAL A 35 22.41 7.86 9.03
N GLY A 36 21.49 8.82 8.96
CA GLY A 36 21.61 10.13 9.60
C GLY A 36 22.27 11.22 8.73
N ASN A 37 22.52 10.96 7.44
CA ASN A 37 22.90 12.02 6.51
C ASN A 37 21.66 12.88 6.15
N GLY A 38 21.89 14.08 5.65
CA GLY A 38 20.80 14.98 5.24
C GLY A 38 19.94 14.42 4.10
N ASN A 39 18.68 14.83 4.04
CA ASN A 39 17.68 14.40 3.06
C ASN A 39 17.84 15.01 1.65
N ILE A 40 18.81 15.90 1.45
CA ILE A 40 18.99 16.69 0.21
C ILE A 40 19.11 15.78 -1.02
N VAL A 41 19.88 14.68 -0.92
CA VAL A 41 20.09 13.77 -2.06
C VAL A 41 18.81 13.05 -2.44
N PHE A 42 18.02 12.63 -1.45
CA PHE A 42 16.70 12.03 -1.68
C PHE A 42 15.74 13.03 -2.34
N THR A 43 15.65 14.24 -1.79
CA THR A 43 14.78 15.29 -2.34
C THR A 43 15.17 15.69 -3.76
N ALA A 44 16.48 15.77 -4.06
CA ALA A 44 16.97 16.03 -5.41
C ALA A 44 16.55 14.92 -6.39
N GLY A 45 16.70 13.65 -6.00
CA GLY A 45 16.22 12.51 -6.79
C GLY A 45 14.71 12.57 -7.04
N LEU A 46 13.93 12.92 -6.01
CA LEU A 46 12.47 13.06 -6.10
C LEU A 46 12.05 14.16 -7.08
N VAL A 47 12.72 15.32 -7.05
CA VAL A 47 12.46 16.41 -8.00
C VAL A 47 12.79 15.98 -9.43
N ILE A 48 13.92 15.29 -9.65
CA ILE A 48 14.28 14.75 -10.97
C ILE A 48 13.19 13.80 -11.46
N MET A 49 12.73 12.86 -10.63
CA MET A 49 11.67 11.92 -10.99
C MET A 49 10.36 12.65 -11.32
N ALA A 50 9.94 13.62 -10.52
CA ALA A 50 8.72 14.40 -10.80
C ALA A 50 8.78 15.10 -12.17
N LEU A 51 9.91 15.73 -12.49
CA LEU A 51 10.13 16.41 -13.77
C LEU A 51 10.14 15.43 -14.95
N VAL A 52 10.79 14.27 -14.80
CA VAL A 52 10.85 13.25 -15.84
C VAL A 52 9.47 12.65 -16.08
N MET A 53 8.73 12.28 -15.04
CA MET A 53 7.37 11.73 -15.18
C MET A 53 6.42 12.74 -15.84
N PHE A 54 6.47 14.01 -15.44
CA PHE A 54 5.70 15.07 -16.08
C PHE A 54 6.03 15.19 -17.57
N LYS A 55 7.32 15.22 -17.93
CA LYS A 55 7.73 15.35 -19.33
C LYS A 55 7.40 14.11 -20.15
N TRP A 56 7.60 12.91 -19.59
CA TRP A 56 7.33 11.65 -20.26
C TRP A 56 5.84 11.50 -20.56
N TRP A 57 4.96 11.71 -19.58
CA TRP A 57 3.52 11.64 -19.80
C TRP A 57 3.03 12.72 -20.76
N SER A 58 3.60 13.93 -20.72
CA SER A 58 3.30 14.97 -21.70
C SER A 58 3.62 14.53 -23.13
N ILE A 59 4.73 13.83 -23.35
CA ILE A 59 5.10 13.30 -24.68
C ILE A 59 4.10 12.22 -25.12
N VAL A 60 3.76 11.28 -24.23
CA VAL A 60 2.78 10.21 -24.55
C VAL A 60 1.41 10.78 -24.92
N ILE A 61 0.95 11.82 -24.21
CA ILE A 61 -0.31 12.51 -24.53
C ILE A 61 -0.24 13.16 -25.92
N ASP A 62 0.85 13.86 -26.21
CA ASP A 62 1.05 14.55 -27.49
C ASP A 62 1.16 13.55 -28.67
N GLU A 63 1.89 12.44 -28.50
CA GLU A 63 1.95 11.35 -29.48
C GLU A 63 0.56 10.74 -29.77
N ASN A 64 -0.25 10.57 -28.72
CA ASN A 64 -1.62 10.08 -28.86
C ASN A 64 -2.52 11.09 -29.59
N MET A 65 -2.41 12.38 -29.25
CA MET A 65 -3.17 13.47 -29.90
C MET A 65 -2.79 13.67 -31.37
N ARG A 66 -1.54 13.39 -31.74
CA ARG A 66 -1.06 13.38 -33.14
C ARG A 66 -1.55 12.17 -33.93
N GLY A 67 -2.22 11.22 -33.29
CA GLY A 67 -2.73 10.00 -33.93
C GLY A 67 -1.65 8.96 -34.23
N LEU A 68 -0.46 9.07 -33.62
CA LEU A 68 0.63 8.10 -33.80
C LEU A 68 0.31 6.74 -33.16
N ALA A 69 -0.58 6.73 -32.16
CA ALA A 69 -1.06 5.52 -31.51
C ALA A 69 -2.09 4.78 -32.37
N ASN A 70 -1.61 3.83 -33.17
CA ASN A 70 -2.46 2.90 -33.92
C ASN A 70 -3.27 1.99 -32.97
N ASP A 71 -4.29 1.31 -33.50
CA ASP A 71 -5.19 0.49 -32.66
C ASP A 71 -4.48 -0.72 -32.03
N GLN A 72 -3.46 -1.26 -32.69
CA GLN A 72 -2.60 -2.31 -32.14
C GLN A 72 -1.83 -1.81 -30.91
N LEU A 73 -1.23 -0.62 -30.96
CA LEU A 73 -0.51 0.00 -29.85
C LEU A 73 -1.44 0.30 -28.68
N LYS A 74 -2.68 0.74 -28.95
CA LYS A 74 -3.69 0.92 -27.89
C LYS A 74 -3.98 -0.39 -27.14
N GLN A 75 -4.07 -1.52 -27.85
CA GLN A 75 -4.22 -2.83 -27.20
C GLN A 75 -2.99 -3.17 -26.35
N SER A 76 -1.78 -2.91 -26.85
CA SER A 76 -0.55 -3.07 -26.08
C SER A 76 -0.53 -2.21 -24.81
N TYR A 77 -1.06 -0.98 -24.82
CA TYR A 77 -1.20 -0.15 -23.62
C TYR A 77 -2.18 -0.75 -22.60
N VAL A 78 -3.31 -1.31 -23.05
CA VAL A 78 -4.26 -1.99 -22.16
C VAL A 78 -3.62 -3.21 -21.51
N LEU A 79 -2.90 -4.03 -22.27
CA LEU A 79 -2.17 -5.18 -21.75
C LEU A 79 -1.05 -4.76 -20.79
N GLY A 80 -0.31 -3.69 -21.12
CA GLY A 80 0.72 -3.13 -20.25
C GLY A 80 0.16 -2.65 -18.91
N MET A 81 -0.98 -1.93 -18.94
CA MET A 81 -1.66 -1.51 -17.71
C MET A 81 -2.19 -2.70 -16.90
N LEU A 82 -2.69 -3.74 -17.57
CA LEU A 82 -3.15 -4.97 -16.90
C LEU A 82 -1.99 -5.67 -16.18
N TRP A 83 -0.85 -5.86 -16.85
CA TRP A 83 0.34 -6.46 -16.23
C TRP A 83 0.91 -5.60 -15.10
N PHE A 84 0.85 -4.28 -15.22
CA PHE A 84 1.19 -3.37 -14.13
C PHE A 84 0.27 -3.57 -12.92
N ILE A 85 -1.06 -3.57 -13.10
CA ILE A 85 -2.02 -3.86 -12.01
C ILE A 85 -1.75 -5.24 -11.40
N PHE A 86 -1.47 -6.24 -12.22
CA PHE A 86 -1.13 -7.58 -11.73
C PHE A 86 0.13 -7.56 -10.85
N SER A 87 1.17 -6.81 -11.23
CA SER A 87 2.36 -6.66 -10.38
C SER A 87 2.08 -5.95 -9.06
N GLU A 88 1.19 -4.95 -9.05
CA GLU A 88 0.75 -4.29 -7.82
C GLU A 88 -0.01 -5.27 -6.90
N VAL A 89 -0.91 -6.10 -7.46
CA VAL A 89 -1.60 -7.14 -6.69
C VAL A 89 -0.61 -8.12 -6.06
N MET A 90 0.43 -8.54 -6.80
CA MET A 90 1.48 -9.43 -6.26
C MET A 90 2.33 -8.74 -5.19
N PHE A 91 2.61 -7.44 -5.33
CA PHE A 91 3.27 -6.64 -4.31
C PHE A 91 2.45 -6.59 -3.02
N PHE A 92 1.14 -6.31 -3.10
CA PHE A 92 0.25 -6.35 -1.93
C PHE A 92 0.13 -7.77 -1.35
N ALA A 93 0.12 -8.81 -2.18
CA ALA A 93 0.09 -10.19 -1.72
C ALA A 93 1.30 -10.55 -0.82
N ALA A 94 2.46 -9.93 -1.03
CA ALA A 94 3.61 -10.08 -0.14
C ALA A 94 3.36 -9.50 1.26
N PHE A 95 2.74 -8.30 1.36
CA PHE A 95 2.39 -7.71 2.66
C PHE A 95 1.29 -8.48 3.39
N PHE A 96 0.24 -8.90 2.69
CA PHE A 96 -0.80 -9.76 3.28
C PHE A 96 -0.23 -11.12 3.68
N GLY A 97 0.70 -11.67 2.88
CA GLY A 97 1.44 -12.88 3.21
C GLY A 97 2.27 -12.72 4.49
N ALA A 98 2.98 -11.59 4.64
CA ALA A 98 3.72 -11.28 5.86
C ALA A 98 2.80 -11.11 7.08
N LEU A 99 1.68 -10.41 6.94
CA LEU A 99 0.68 -10.27 8.00
C LEU A 99 0.08 -11.63 8.40
N PHE A 100 -0.28 -12.46 7.43
CA PHE A 100 -0.77 -13.82 7.67
C PHE A 100 0.27 -14.66 8.40
N TYR A 101 1.52 -14.63 7.91
CA TYR A 101 2.63 -15.34 8.52
C TYR A 101 2.83 -14.92 9.99
N LEU A 102 2.84 -13.63 10.29
CA LEU A 102 3.00 -13.13 11.66
C LEU A 102 1.80 -13.48 12.54
N ARG A 103 0.58 -13.20 12.07
CA ARG A 103 -0.66 -13.36 12.86
C ARG A 103 -1.00 -14.82 13.13
N VAL A 104 -0.89 -15.67 12.12
CA VAL A 104 -1.39 -17.04 12.19
C VAL A 104 -0.27 -17.96 12.63
N ILE A 105 0.90 -17.89 11.99
CA ILE A 105 1.96 -18.88 12.20
C ILE A 105 2.88 -18.48 13.36
N VAL A 106 3.49 -17.29 13.30
CA VAL A 106 4.48 -16.87 14.30
C VAL A 106 3.83 -16.66 15.67
N ASN A 107 2.63 -16.07 15.71
CA ASN A 107 1.94 -15.81 16.98
C ASN A 107 1.68 -17.11 17.77
N SER A 108 1.25 -18.19 17.10
CA SER A 108 1.01 -19.47 17.77
C SER A 108 2.31 -20.10 18.28
N TRP A 109 3.39 -20.03 17.49
CA TRP A 109 4.71 -20.53 17.87
C TRP A 109 5.28 -19.82 19.11
N LEU A 110 5.01 -18.52 19.27
CA LEU A 110 5.43 -17.74 20.45
C LEU A 110 4.59 -18.09 21.68
N GLY A 111 3.29 -18.32 21.52
CA GLY A 111 2.38 -18.73 22.60
C GLY A 111 2.60 -20.15 23.12
N GLY A 112 3.45 -20.95 22.46
CA GLY A 112 3.69 -22.35 22.85
C GLY A 112 2.60 -23.31 22.41
N ASP A 113 1.55 -22.79 21.77
CA ASP A 113 0.60 -23.60 21.03
C ASP A 113 1.27 -24.19 19.80
N ALA A 114 0.84 -25.40 19.44
CA ALA A 114 1.32 -26.12 18.28
C ALA A 114 1.47 -25.25 17.03
N ALA A 115 2.43 -25.63 16.19
CA ALA A 115 2.42 -25.20 14.82
C ALA A 115 1.03 -25.46 14.26
N ILE A 116 0.39 -24.44 13.70
CA ILE A 116 -0.86 -24.60 12.96
C ILE A 116 -0.55 -25.50 11.76
N GLY A 117 -0.61 -26.81 11.96
CA GLY A 117 -0.77 -27.74 10.88
C GLY A 117 -2.20 -27.54 10.41
N ILE A 118 -2.39 -27.31 9.11
CA ILE A 118 -3.72 -27.41 8.48
C ILE A 118 -4.39 -28.77 8.81
N PHE A 119 -3.61 -29.75 9.30
CA PHE A 119 -4.02 -31.11 9.65
C PHE A 119 -3.50 -31.62 11.01
N ASP A 120 -2.80 -30.80 11.81
CA ASP A 120 -2.17 -31.23 13.07
C ASP A 120 -1.97 -30.05 14.02
N ASP A 121 -2.66 -30.09 15.16
CA ASP A 121 -2.60 -29.09 16.23
C ASP A 121 -1.82 -29.60 17.45
N THR A 122 -0.95 -30.60 17.30
CA THR A 122 -0.14 -31.12 18.40
C THR A 122 1.05 -30.21 18.72
N PRO A 123 1.22 -29.74 19.99
CA PRO A 123 2.32 -28.89 20.36
C PRO A 123 3.66 -29.51 20.00
N THR A 124 4.43 -28.83 19.14
CA THR A 124 5.79 -29.28 18.83
C THR A 124 6.69 -28.97 20.02
N ASP A 125 7.62 -29.87 20.34
CA ASP A 125 8.58 -29.68 21.44
C ASP A 125 9.33 -28.34 21.33
N ALA A 126 9.56 -27.86 20.10
CA ALA A 126 10.20 -26.57 19.84
C ALA A 126 9.31 -25.37 20.20
N ALA A 127 8.00 -25.40 19.91
CA ALA A 127 7.07 -24.33 20.28
C ALA A 127 6.89 -24.25 21.80
N VAL A 128 6.72 -25.41 22.45
CA VAL A 128 6.62 -25.51 23.92
C VAL A 128 7.90 -25.00 24.58
N ALA A 129 9.08 -25.36 24.05
CA ALA A 129 10.35 -24.85 24.54
C ALA A 129 10.51 -23.34 24.32
N ASN A 130 9.97 -22.78 23.22
CA ASN A 130 10.03 -21.35 22.93
C ASN A 130 9.27 -20.54 24.00
N ASN A 131 8.03 -20.92 24.30
CA ASN A 131 7.27 -20.27 25.37
C ASN A 131 7.92 -20.52 26.75
N ALA A 132 8.35 -21.74 27.05
CA ALA A 132 8.92 -22.05 28.36
C ALA A 132 10.29 -21.40 28.64
N LEU A 133 11.11 -21.18 27.61
CA LEU A 133 12.50 -20.71 27.77
C LEU A 133 12.72 -19.26 27.35
N LEU A 134 12.07 -18.80 26.26
CA LEU A 134 12.29 -17.48 25.68
C LEU A 134 11.21 -16.49 26.08
N TRP A 135 9.93 -16.90 26.02
CA TRP A 135 8.78 -16.02 26.25
C TRP A 135 7.82 -16.55 27.32
N PRO A 136 8.29 -16.75 28.56
CA PRO A 136 7.48 -17.36 29.62
C PRO A 136 6.24 -16.51 29.92
N GLY A 137 5.07 -17.14 29.85
CA GLY A 137 3.79 -16.50 30.18
C GLY A 137 3.17 -15.65 29.06
N TYR A 138 3.73 -15.68 27.85
CA TYR A 138 3.06 -15.11 26.68
C TYR A 138 1.89 -15.98 26.22
N GLU A 139 0.72 -15.38 26.04
CA GLU A 139 -0.46 -16.02 25.45
C GLU A 139 -0.68 -15.50 24.02
N ALA A 140 -0.97 -16.41 23.08
CA ALA A 140 -1.19 -16.03 21.70
C ALA A 140 -2.57 -15.37 21.51
N ASP A 141 -2.60 -14.03 21.52
CA ASP A 141 -3.78 -13.24 21.18
C ASP A 141 -3.51 -12.35 19.95
N TRP A 142 -4.56 -11.96 19.22
CA TRP A 142 -4.45 -11.03 18.11
C TRP A 142 -5.52 -9.93 18.14
N PRO A 143 -5.12 -8.65 18.12
CA PRO A 143 -3.74 -8.15 18.10
C PRO A 143 -3.01 -8.36 19.45
N PRO A 144 -1.67 -8.48 19.45
CA PRO A 144 -0.91 -8.68 20.68
C PRO A 144 -0.89 -7.37 21.50
N MET A 145 -1.81 -7.24 22.46
CA MET A 145 -1.87 -6.09 23.37
C MET A 145 -0.76 -6.15 24.44
N VAL A 146 -0.27 -7.35 24.74
CA VAL A 146 0.94 -7.58 25.53
C VAL A 146 1.92 -8.24 24.60
N THR A 147 3.10 -7.65 24.41
CA THR A 147 4.14 -8.24 23.54
C THR A 147 4.81 -9.44 24.23
N PRO A 148 5.45 -10.35 23.48
CA PRO A 148 6.26 -11.43 24.07
C PRO A 148 7.33 -10.91 25.04
N ASP A 149 7.96 -9.79 24.70
CA ASP A 149 8.97 -9.12 25.54
C ASP A 149 8.36 -8.59 26.84
N GLN A 150 7.17 -7.97 26.77
CA GLN A 150 6.44 -7.50 27.95
C GLN A 150 5.97 -8.65 28.84
N ALA A 151 5.56 -9.78 28.27
CA ALA A 151 5.19 -10.96 29.03
C ALA A 151 6.40 -11.57 29.78
N ALA A 152 7.56 -11.65 29.13
CA ALA A 152 8.77 -12.26 29.70
C ALA A 152 9.52 -11.35 30.68
N ASN A 153 9.62 -10.05 30.37
CA ASN A 153 10.50 -9.10 31.07
C ASN A 153 9.75 -8.04 31.88
N GLY A 154 8.41 -7.99 31.79
CA GLY A 154 7.57 -7.06 32.56
C GLY A 154 7.98 -5.60 32.37
N ALA A 155 8.33 -4.92 33.46
CA ALA A 155 8.71 -3.50 33.44
C ALA A 155 10.07 -3.20 32.78
N ASN A 156 10.87 -4.23 32.48
CA ASN A 156 12.15 -4.08 31.78
C ASN A 156 12.06 -4.34 30.26
N ALA A 157 10.84 -4.53 29.74
CA ALA A 157 10.63 -4.76 28.31
C ALA A 157 11.00 -3.53 27.50
N THR A 158 11.66 -3.76 26.36
CA THR A 158 12.04 -2.71 25.42
C THR A 158 10.87 -2.38 24.48
N PHE A 159 10.08 -3.40 24.13
CA PHE A 159 8.91 -3.25 23.25
C PHE A 159 7.63 -3.44 24.05
N THR A 160 6.81 -2.40 24.14
CA THR A 160 5.53 -2.43 24.84
C THR A 160 4.38 -2.49 23.84
N GLY A 161 3.32 -3.22 24.18
CA GLY A 161 2.14 -3.28 23.34
C GLY A 161 1.37 -1.95 23.32
N PRO A 162 0.52 -1.74 22.30
CA PRO A 162 -0.34 -0.55 22.24
C PRO A 162 -1.40 -0.56 23.36
N ASP A 163 -1.95 0.61 23.69
CA ASP A 163 -2.99 0.74 24.73
C ASP A 163 -4.36 0.25 24.24
N GLU A 164 -4.67 0.49 22.96
CA GLU A 164 -5.91 0.06 22.32
C GLU A 164 -5.67 -0.51 20.92
N ALA A 165 -6.45 -1.53 20.57
CA ALA A 165 -6.49 -2.07 19.23
C ALA A 165 -7.39 -1.22 18.32
N MET A 166 -6.93 -0.90 17.11
CA MET A 166 -7.78 -0.33 16.05
C MET A 166 -8.73 -1.37 15.40
N SER A 167 -8.97 -2.49 16.09
CA SER A 167 -9.82 -3.58 15.61
C SER A 167 -11.29 -3.15 15.58
N PHE A 168 -12.14 -4.01 15.01
CA PHE A 168 -13.56 -3.72 14.90
C PHE A 168 -14.20 -3.49 16.30
N PRO A 169 -14.74 -2.29 16.59
CA PRO A 169 -15.18 -1.92 17.94
C PRO A 169 -16.55 -2.48 18.32
N GLY A 170 -17.13 -3.37 17.50
CA GLY A 170 -18.48 -3.91 17.66
C GLY A 170 -19.55 -3.08 16.95
N TRP A 171 -20.73 -3.69 16.77
CA TRP A 171 -21.86 -3.09 16.03
C TRP A 171 -22.42 -1.82 16.68
N SER A 172 -22.31 -1.66 17.99
CA SER A 172 -22.80 -0.48 18.73
C SER A 172 -21.97 0.77 18.46
N LYS A 173 -20.68 0.62 18.15
CA LYS A 173 -19.71 1.70 17.89
C LYS A 173 -19.28 1.77 16.41
N LEU A 174 -20.05 1.14 15.52
CA LEU A 174 -19.76 1.05 14.09
C LEU A 174 -19.57 2.43 13.44
N LEU A 175 -20.44 3.40 13.75
CA LEU A 175 -20.38 4.74 13.14
C LEU A 175 -19.22 5.60 13.65
N SER A 176 -18.66 5.29 14.82
CA SER A 176 -17.45 5.93 15.33
C SER A 176 -16.16 5.30 14.79
N TRP A 177 -16.25 4.19 14.05
CA TRP A 177 -15.08 3.51 13.51
C TRP A 177 -14.57 4.23 12.25
N LEU A 178 -13.47 4.97 12.38
CA LEU A 178 -12.86 5.76 11.30
C LEU A 178 -12.60 4.95 10.01
N PRO A 179 -12.06 3.71 10.07
CA PRO A 179 -11.88 2.86 8.89
C PRO A 179 -13.15 2.59 8.07
N LEU A 180 -14.32 2.58 8.71
CA LEU A 180 -15.60 2.39 8.02
C LEU A 180 -15.88 3.53 7.04
N TRP A 181 -15.71 4.78 7.48
CA TRP A 181 -15.95 5.95 6.66
C TRP A 181 -14.98 6.01 5.48
N ASN A 182 -13.72 5.64 5.71
CA ASN A 182 -12.73 5.48 4.65
C ASN A 182 -13.16 4.46 3.59
N THR A 183 -13.71 3.32 4.03
CA THR A 183 -14.28 2.31 3.12
C THR A 183 -15.48 2.84 2.33
N VAL A 184 -16.43 3.51 3.01
CA VAL A 184 -17.61 4.10 2.36
C VAL A 184 -17.20 5.13 1.31
N ILE A 185 -16.21 5.98 1.59
CA ILE A 185 -15.71 6.99 0.66
C ILE A 185 -15.09 6.34 -0.57
N LEU A 186 -14.24 5.32 -0.41
CA LEU A 186 -13.63 4.61 -1.53
C LEU A 186 -14.66 3.90 -2.42
N VAL A 187 -15.62 3.20 -1.82
CA VAL A 187 -16.70 2.53 -2.57
C VAL A 187 -17.56 3.56 -3.29
N THR A 188 -17.91 4.66 -2.62
CA THR A 188 -18.67 5.76 -3.23
C THR A 188 -17.89 6.39 -4.40
N SER A 189 -16.58 6.61 -4.24
CA SER A 189 -15.73 7.16 -5.30
C SER A 189 -15.67 6.26 -6.54
N SER A 190 -15.75 4.94 -6.34
CA SER A 190 -15.77 3.98 -7.45
C SER A 190 -17.06 4.08 -8.25
N ILE A 191 -18.20 4.31 -7.59
CA ILE A 191 -19.49 4.56 -8.24
C ILE A 191 -19.43 5.89 -9.02
N THR A 192 -18.87 6.95 -8.45
CA THR A 192 -18.77 8.24 -9.13
C THR A 192 -17.88 8.17 -10.37
N VAL A 193 -16.77 7.42 -10.33
CA VAL A 193 -15.93 7.16 -11.52
C VAL A 193 -16.70 6.37 -12.58
N HIS A 194 -17.50 5.37 -12.19
CA HIS A 194 -18.33 4.61 -13.13
C HIS A 194 -19.35 5.51 -13.85
N ILE A 195 -19.99 6.43 -13.13
CA ILE A 195 -20.91 7.41 -13.72
C ILE A 195 -20.15 8.36 -14.65
N ALA A 196 -18.96 8.82 -14.27
CA ALA A 196 -18.10 9.64 -15.13
C ALA A 196 -17.78 8.90 -16.45
N HIS A 197 -17.34 7.65 -16.38
CA HIS A 197 -17.04 6.82 -17.53
C HIS A 197 -18.26 6.62 -18.45
N THR A 198 -19.45 6.43 -17.89
CA THR A 198 -20.70 6.37 -18.67
C THR A 198 -21.00 7.69 -19.37
N GLY A 199 -20.76 8.82 -18.69
CA GLY A 199 -20.84 10.16 -19.30
C GLY A 199 -19.89 10.32 -20.49
N LEU A 200 -18.67 9.80 -20.40
CA LEU A 200 -17.70 9.82 -21.49
C LEU A 200 -18.17 8.98 -22.69
N LYS A 201 -18.69 7.77 -22.46
CA LYS A 201 -19.27 6.91 -23.52
C LYS A 201 -20.46 7.57 -24.24
N ASN A 202 -21.25 8.35 -23.51
CA ASN A 202 -22.39 9.08 -24.04
C ASN A 202 -22.00 10.45 -24.65
N ASN A 203 -20.72 10.74 -24.83
CA ASN A 203 -20.19 12.04 -25.28
C ASN A 203 -20.66 13.25 -24.43
N ASN A 204 -21.09 13.01 -23.19
CA ASN A 204 -21.51 14.05 -22.26
C ASN A 204 -20.32 14.54 -21.42
N ARG A 205 -19.59 15.51 -21.96
CA ARG A 205 -18.39 16.07 -21.33
C ARG A 205 -18.67 16.73 -19.97
N LYS A 206 -19.81 17.39 -19.81
CA LYS A 206 -20.18 18.05 -18.53
C LYS A 206 -20.36 17.01 -17.43
N GLN A 207 -21.06 15.92 -17.73
CA GLN A 207 -21.22 14.80 -16.82
C GLN A 207 -19.87 14.16 -16.46
N PHE A 208 -19.04 13.86 -17.46
CA PHE A 208 -17.71 13.29 -17.22
C PHE A 208 -16.87 14.14 -16.26
N ILE A 209 -16.74 15.44 -16.53
CA ILE A 209 -15.91 16.34 -15.70
C ILE A 209 -16.48 16.49 -14.29
N GLY A 210 -17.79 16.67 -14.15
CA GLY A 210 -18.43 16.84 -12.84
C GLY A 210 -18.23 15.63 -11.93
N TRP A 211 -18.49 14.43 -12.45
CA TRP A 211 -18.36 13.19 -11.67
C TRP A 211 -16.91 12.77 -11.45
N LEU A 212 -16.01 13.01 -12.41
CA LEU A 212 -14.58 12.79 -12.21
C LEU A 212 -14.03 13.73 -11.13
N GLY A 213 -14.42 15.01 -11.17
CA GLY A 213 -14.04 16.00 -10.14
C GLY A 213 -14.52 15.60 -8.74
N LEU A 214 -15.76 15.12 -8.62
CA LEU A 214 -16.28 14.58 -7.35
C LEU A 214 -15.47 13.36 -6.88
N SER A 215 -15.10 12.46 -7.79
CA SER A 215 -14.29 11.28 -7.47
C SER A 215 -12.92 11.67 -6.90
N VAL A 216 -12.25 12.65 -7.54
CA VAL A 216 -10.97 13.18 -7.06
C VAL A 216 -11.12 13.87 -5.70
N LEU A 217 -12.19 14.65 -5.50
CA LEU A 217 -12.47 15.27 -4.20
C LEU A 217 -12.65 14.23 -3.09
N LEU A 218 -13.41 13.16 -3.35
CA LEU A 218 -13.56 12.04 -2.41
C LEU A 218 -12.22 11.37 -2.10
N GLY A 219 -11.35 11.21 -3.10
CA GLY A 219 -9.98 10.71 -2.91
C GLY A 219 -9.13 11.61 -2.01
N ILE A 220 -9.24 12.94 -2.16
CA ILE A 220 -8.56 13.90 -1.28
C ILE A 220 -9.10 13.80 0.16
N ILE A 221 -10.42 13.71 0.32
CA ILE A 221 -11.04 13.54 1.64
C ILE A 221 -10.56 12.24 2.30
N PHE A 222 -10.49 11.14 1.56
CA PHE A 222 -9.92 9.88 2.04
C PHE A 222 -8.48 10.04 2.54
N LEU A 223 -7.62 10.74 1.80
CA LEU A 223 -6.24 10.99 2.24
C LEU A 223 -6.18 11.79 3.55
N VAL A 224 -7.04 12.80 3.71
CA VAL A 224 -7.11 13.59 4.95
C VAL A 224 -7.57 12.71 6.13
N LEU A 225 -8.61 11.91 5.93
CA LEU A 225 -9.11 11.01 6.97
C LEU A 225 -8.10 9.93 7.35
N GLN A 226 -7.30 9.43 6.39
CA GLN A 226 -6.20 8.52 6.67
C GLN A 226 -5.12 9.19 7.53
N VAL A 227 -4.74 10.44 7.22
CA VAL A 227 -3.79 11.18 8.05
C VAL A 227 -4.33 11.35 9.48
N GLU A 228 -5.59 11.70 9.65
CA GLU A 228 -6.24 11.78 10.97
C GLU A 228 -6.24 10.43 11.71
N GLU A 229 -6.52 9.32 11.00
CA GLU A 229 -6.47 7.96 11.54
C GLU A 229 -5.06 7.61 12.04
N TYR A 230 -4.02 7.95 11.28
CA TYR A 230 -2.62 7.75 11.68
C TYR A 230 -2.23 8.62 12.88
N VAL A 231 -2.64 9.88 12.92
CA VAL A 231 -2.37 10.77 14.06
C VAL A 231 -3.07 10.24 15.31
N HIS A 232 -4.32 9.78 15.19
CA HIS A 232 -5.06 9.19 16.30
C HIS A 232 -4.40 7.90 16.80
N ALA A 233 -3.95 7.04 15.89
CA ALA A 233 -3.21 5.82 16.24
C ALA A 233 -1.94 6.12 17.04
N TYR A 234 -1.17 7.10 16.58
CA TYR A 234 0.10 7.45 17.20
C TYR A 234 -0.08 8.15 18.56
N GLN A 235 -1.04 9.08 18.69
CA GLN A 235 -1.19 9.91 19.89
C GLN A 235 -2.11 9.32 20.96
N HIS A 236 -3.13 8.55 20.57
CA HIS A 236 -4.18 8.09 21.49
C HIS A 236 -4.21 6.59 21.72
N MET A 237 -3.68 5.78 20.79
CA MET A 237 -3.69 4.31 20.91
C MET A 237 -2.30 3.72 21.20
N GLY A 238 -1.25 4.55 21.26
CA GLY A 238 0.12 4.09 21.51
C GLY A 238 0.73 3.28 20.37
N LEU A 239 0.13 3.29 19.18
CA LEU A 239 0.64 2.61 17.97
C LEU A 239 1.78 3.43 17.36
N THR A 240 2.98 3.25 17.89
CA THR A 240 4.21 3.91 17.46
C THR A 240 5.14 2.93 16.73
N LEU A 241 6.24 3.44 16.16
CA LEU A 241 7.28 2.58 15.58
C LEU A 241 8.04 1.76 16.63
N GLU A 242 7.84 2.07 17.91
CA GLU A 242 8.43 1.36 19.05
C GLU A 242 7.43 0.39 19.72
N SER A 243 6.15 0.44 19.32
CA SER A 243 5.14 -0.51 19.79
C SER A 243 5.07 -1.70 18.82
N GLY A 244 5.43 -2.88 19.29
CA GLY A 244 5.46 -4.11 18.48
C GLY A 244 6.70 -4.96 18.74
#